data_AF-A0A922P1I1-F1
#
_entry.id   AF-A0A922P1I1-F1
#
_cell.length_a   1.000
_cell.length_b   1.000
_cell.length_c   1.000
_cell.angle_alpha   90.00
_cell.angle_beta   90.00
_cell.angle_gamma   90.00
#
_symmetry.space_group_name_H-M   'P 1'
#
loop_
_entity.id
_entity.type
_entity.pdbx_description
1 polymer ?
#
loop_
_entity_poly.entity_id
_entity_poly.type
_entity_poly.pdbx_seq_one_letter_code
_entity_poly.pdbx_strand_id
1 'polypeptide(L)'
;MTITSKSRHTESSKPDWLEWATGIVSALLVLGIVGWIAGQAMLHQETPPEFRSTIHSTQAVAGGFRVEFELFNDGSTTAAAVEVRGELMGGAAASEAAQVTFDYVPGKSSARGALLFAEDPVGRDIRIRAVGYTEP
;
A
#
# COMPACT_ATOMS: atom_id res chain seq x y z
N MET A 1 33.04 -4.33 67.26
CA MET A 1 32.79 -5.66 66.66
C MET A 1 31.57 -5.51 65.76
N THR A 2 31.73 -5.59 64.44
CA THR A 2 30.62 -5.52 63.48
C THR A 2 30.77 -6.72 62.56
N ILE A 3 29.79 -7.63 62.59
CA ILE A 3 29.81 -8.85 61.80
C ILE A 3 29.01 -8.57 60.52
N THR A 4 29.71 -8.35 59.41
CA THR A 4 29.08 -8.26 58.09
C THR A 4 28.78 -9.67 57.60
N SER A 5 27.51 -10.07 57.59
CA SER A 5 27.08 -11.27 56.88
C SER A 5 26.82 -10.90 55.41
N LYS A 6 27.70 -11.37 54.53
CA LYS A 6 27.53 -11.28 53.07
C LYS A 6 26.81 -12.55 52.65
N SER A 7 25.48 -12.48 52.47
CA SER A 7 24.72 -13.58 51.88
C SER A 7 25.25 -13.84 50.47
N ARG A 8 25.87 -15.00 50.32
CA ARG A 8 26.43 -15.49 49.06
C ARG A 8 25.24 -16.00 48.25
N HIS A 9 24.92 -15.33 47.15
CA HIS A 9 24.05 -15.90 46.12
C HIS A 9 24.74 -17.17 45.62
N THR A 10 24.25 -18.33 46.04
CA THR A 10 24.72 -19.62 45.55
C THR A 10 24.08 -19.87 44.19
N GLU A 11 24.85 -19.56 43.16
CA GLU A 11 24.69 -20.06 41.80
C GLU A 11 24.70 -21.60 41.86
N SER A 12 23.55 -22.24 41.63
CA SER A 12 23.42 -23.70 41.63
C SER A 12 24.02 -24.27 40.35
N SER A 13 25.16 -24.97 40.47
CA SER A 13 25.99 -25.46 39.37
C SER A 13 25.48 -26.70 38.61
N LYS A 14 24.17 -26.80 38.35
CA LYS A 14 23.61 -27.72 37.34
C LYS A 14 22.41 -27.03 36.69
N PRO A 15 22.36 -26.89 35.36
CA PRO A 15 21.17 -26.35 34.71
C PRO A 15 20.00 -27.28 35.02
N ASP A 16 18.95 -26.73 35.63
CA ASP A 16 17.76 -27.50 35.94
C ASP A 16 17.11 -27.97 34.63
N TRP A 17 16.48 -29.15 34.63
CA TRP A 17 15.80 -29.68 33.45
C TRP A 17 14.77 -28.70 32.86
N LEU A 18 14.22 -27.83 33.71
CA LEU A 18 13.31 -26.76 33.32
C LEU A 18 14.01 -25.67 32.51
N GLU A 19 15.28 -25.35 32.79
CA GLU A 19 16.10 -24.41 32.03
C GLU A 19 16.39 -24.92 30.62
N TRP A 20 16.69 -26.22 30.49
CA TRP A 20 16.84 -26.85 29.18
C TRP A 20 15.52 -26.95 28.42
N ALA A 21 14.42 -27.26 29.11
CA ALA A 21 13.10 -27.32 28.50
C ALA A 21 12.67 -25.94 27.97
N THR A 22 12.81 -24.88 28.77
CA THR A 22 12.51 -23.52 28.34
C THR A 22 13.45 -23.07 27.22
N GLY A 23 14.75 -23.40 27.31
CA GLY A 23 15.72 -23.11 26.25
C GLY A 23 15.36 -23.74 24.91
N ILE A 24 14.98 -25.03 24.90
CA ILE A 24 14.55 -25.74 23.68
C ILE A 24 13.26 -25.13 23.13
N VAL A 25 12.27 -24.86 23.98
CA VAL A 25 10.99 -24.27 23.55
C VAL A 25 11.22 -22.87 22.96
N SER A 26 12.03 -22.04 23.61
CA SER A 26 12.41 -20.72 23.09
C SER A 26 13.16 -20.82 21.77
N ALA A 27 14.12 -21.74 21.64
CA ALA A 27 14.86 -21.95 20.41
C ALA A 27 13.95 -22.39 19.25
N LEU A 28 13.03 -23.32 19.49
CA LEU A 28 12.05 -23.75 18.49
C LEU A 28 11.12 -22.61 18.06
N LEU A 29 10.68 -21.77 18.99
CA LEU A 29 9.84 -20.62 18.68
C LEU A 29 10.59 -19.60 17.82
N VAL A 30 11.84 -19.29 18.15
CA VAL A 30 12.70 -18.40 17.36
C VAL A 30 12.93 -18.99 15.96
N LEU A 31 13.30 -20.27 15.85
CA LEU A 31 13.51 -20.93 14.56
C LEU A 31 12.22 -20.98 13.74
N GLY A 32 11.07 -21.18 14.39
CA GLY A 32 9.76 -21.13 13.73
C GLY A 32 9.47 -19.77 13.13
N ILE A 33 9.71 -18.67 13.87
CA ILE A 33 9.54 -17.31 13.36
C ILE A 33 10.52 -17.03 12.22
N VAL A 34 11.80 -17.40 12.37
CA VAL A 34 12.82 -17.20 11.32
C VAL A 34 12.46 -17.97 10.05
N GLY A 35 12.08 -19.24 10.18
CA GLY A 35 11.67 -20.08 9.05
C GLY A 35 10.42 -19.54 8.35
N TRP A 36 9.45 -19.05 9.13
CA TRP A 36 8.26 -18.40 8.59
C TRP A 36 8.62 -17.14 7.78
N ILE A 37 9.45 -16.24 8.34
CA ILE A 37 9.88 -15.02 7.66
C ILE A 37 10.67 -15.35 6.38
N ALA A 38 11.59 -16.31 6.44
CA ALA A 38 12.37 -16.74 5.28
C ALA A 38 11.47 -17.32 4.18
N GLY A 39 10.47 -18.13 4.55
CA GLY A 39 9.47 -18.64 3.62
C GLY A 39 8.70 -17.51 2.94
N GLN A 40 8.21 -16.53 3.72
CA GLN A 40 7.52 -15.38 3.15
C GLN A 40 8.44 -14.60 2.19
N ALA A 41 9.68 -14.33 2.57
CA ALA A 41 10.62 -13.57 1.73
C ALA A 41 10.93 -14.27 0.39
N MET A 42 10.98 -15.61 0.36
CA MET A 42 11.26 -16.35 -0.88
C MET A 42 10.04 -16.52 -1.79
N LEU A 43 8.82 -16.46 -1.25
CA LEU A 43 7.59 -16.70 -2.02
C LEU A 43 6.93 -15.41 -2.55
N HIS A 44 7.24 -14.24 -1.98
CA HIS A 44 6.68 -12.98 -2.45
C HIS A 44 7.34 -12.55 -3.76
N GLN A 45 6.58 -12.66 -4.85
CA GLN A 45 6.94 -12.05 -6.12
C GLN A 45 6.31 -10.65 -6.20
N GLU A 46 7.15 -9.66 -6.46
CA GLU A 46 6.69 -8.31 -6.77
C GLU A 46 5.95 -8.33 -8.12
N THR A 47 4.74 -7.77 -8.16
CA THR A 47 3.94 -7.64 -9.37
C THR A 47 3.93 -6.17 -9.77
N PRO A 48 4.13 -5.86 -11.07
CA PRO A 48 4.21 -4.49 -11.56
C PRO A 48 2.92 -3.72 -11.29
N PRO A 49 2.94 -2.38 -11.35
CA PRO A 49 1.75 -1.58 -11.13
C PRO A 49 0.65 -1.90 -12.15
N GLU A 50 -0.57 -2.11 -11.66
CA GLU A 50 -1.75 -2.37 -12.47
C GLU A 50 -2.89 -1.48 -11.96
N PHE A 51 -3.40 -0.58 -12.79
CA PHE A 51 -4.31 0.46 -12.31
C PHE A 51 -5.77 0.21 -12.68
N ARG A 52 -6.65 0.43 -11.70
CA ARG A 52 -8.10 0.43 -11.86
C ARG A 52 -8.66 1.74 -11.33
N SER A 53 -9.44 2.45 -12.15
CA SER A 53 -10.10 3.68 -11.74
C SER A 53 -11.59 3.47 -11.47
N THR A 54 -12.09 4.06 -10.39
CA THR A 54 -13.51 4.07 -10.04
C THR A 54 -13.97 5.50 -9.80
N ILE A 55 -15.04 5.93 -10.46
CA ILE A 55 -15.64 7.25 -10.23
C ILE A 55 -16.48 7.19 -8.96
N HIS A 56 -16.27 8.15 -8.06
CA HIS A 56 -16.98 8.26 -6.78
C HIS A 56 -18.05 9.35 -6.79
N SER A 57 -17.76 10.50 -7.41
CA SER A 57 -18.68 11.63 -7.42
C SER A 57 -18.55 12.47 -8.67
N THR A 58 -19.64 13.12 -9.06
CA THR A 58 -19.69 14.09 -10.15
C THR A 58 -20.52 15.27 -9.70
N GLN A 59 -19.93 16.47 -9.71
CA GLN A 59 -20.55 17.68 -9.16
C GLN A 59 -20.28 18.89 -10.06
N ALA A 60 -21.28 19.75 -10.22
CA ALA A 60 -21.08 21.06 -10.83
C ALA A 60 -20.29 21.97 -9.89
N VAL A 61 -19.33 22.71 -10.43
CA VAL A 61 -18.48 23.67 -9.73
C VAL A 61 -18.43 24.98 -10.53
N ALA A 62 -17.93 26.06 -9.93
CA ALA A 62 -17.94 27.39 -10.56
C ALA A 62 -17.26 27.47 -11.95
N GLY A 63 -16.36 26.52 -12.27
CA GLY A 63 -15.63 26.46 -13.54
C GLY A 63 -15.98 25.27 -14.44
N GLY A 64 -17.10 24.57 -14.19
CA GLY A 64 -17.49 23.39 -14.97
C GLY A 64 -17.93 22.24 -14.05
N PHE A 65 -17.37 21.07 -14.25
CA PHE A 65 -17.75 19.84 -13.58
C PHE A 65 -16.52 19.14 -12.99
N ARG A 66 -16.65 18.70 -11.73
CA ARG A 66 -15.64 17.92 -11.04
C ARG A 66 -16.05 16.46 -11.01
N VAL A 67 -15.19 15.60 -11.55
CA VAL A 67 -15.34 14.14 -11.49
C VAL A 67 -14.28 13.61 -10.54
N GLU A 68 -14.70 13.25 -9.34
CA GLU A 68 -13.84 12.65 -8.32
C GLU A 68 -13.74 11.14 -8.55
N PHE A 69 -12.53 10.62 -8.54
CA PHE A 69 -12.25 9.21 -8.77
C PHE A 69 -11.16 8.71 -7.84
N GLU A 70 -11.13 7.39 -7.66
CA GLU A 70 -10.09 6.68 -6.96
C GLU A 70 -9.35 5.78 -7.94
N LEU A 71 -8.02 5.81 -7.86
CA LEU A 71 -7.13 4.96 -8.63
C LEU A 71 -6.54 3.92 -7.69
N PHE A 72 -6.86 2.66 -7.90
CA PHE A 72 -6.30 1.53 -7.15
C PHE A 72 -5.16 0.91 -7.94
N ASN A 73 -4.04 0.60 -7.27
CA ASN A 73 -2.95 -0.17 -7.81
C ASN A 73 -3.09 -1.62 -7.34
N ASP A 74 -3.59 -2.47 -8.25
CA ASP A 74 -3.70 -3.93 -8.08
C ASP A 74 -2.31 -4.61 -8.02
N GLY A 75 -1.23 -3.93 -8.46
CA GLY A 75 0.15 -4.38 -8.32
C GLY A 75 0.67 -4.34 -6.88
N SER A 76 1.81 -4.96 -6.59
CA SER A 76 2.44 -4.90 -5.26
C SER A 76 3.59 -3.89 -5.18
N THR A 77 4.08 -3.41 -6.32
CA THR A 77 5.08 -2.34 -6.39
C THR A 77 4.43 -0.96 -6.44
N THR A 78 5.06 0.03 -5.79
CA THR A 78 4.64 1.43 -5.88
C THR A 78 4.95 2.00 -7.26
N ALA A 79 4.06 2.83 -7.78
CA ALA A 79 4.29 3.63 -8.97
C ALA A 79 4.47 5.11 -8.60
N ALA A 80 5.32 5.81 -9.34
CA ALA A 80 5.55 7.24 -9.22
C ALA A 80 5.06 7.99 -10.46
N ALA A 81 4.80 9.30 -10.30
CA ALA A 81 4.41 10.21 -11.38
C ALA A 81 3.30 9.62 -12.30
N VAL A 82 2.28 9.02 -11.68
CA VAL A 82 1.22 8.30 -12.40
C VAL A 82 0.32 9.32 -13.09
N GLU A 83 0.41 9.39 -14.42
CA GLU A 83 -0.42 10.25 -15.24
C GLU A 83 -1.75 9.54 -15.53
N VAL A 84 -2.84 10.18 -15.14
CA VAL A 84 -4.20 9.71 -15.38
C VAL A 84 -4.89 10.68 -16.33
N ARG A 85 -5.49 10.13 -17.39
CA ARG A 85 -6.25 10.88 -18.37
C ARG A 85 -7.71 10.43 -18.32
N GLY A 86 -8.61 11.41 -18.30
CA GLY A 86 -10.03 11.21 -18.53
C GLY A 86 -10.45 11.79 -19.87
N GLU A 87 -11.20 11.01 -20.64
CA GLU A 87 -11.76 11.40 -21.93
C GLU A 87 -13.29 11.37 -21.83
N LEU A 88 -13.91 12.50 -22.12
CA LEU A 88 -15.36 12.66 -22.16
C LEU A 88 -15.82 12.56 -23.61
N MET A 89 -16.60 11.52 -23.91
CA MET A 89 -17.08 11.24 -25.26
C MET A 89 -18.56 11.63 -25.45
N GLY A 90 -18.99 11.76 -26.71
CA GLY A 90 -20.42 11.95 -27.04
C GLY A 90 -20.95 13.38 -26.95
N GLY A 91 -20.12 14.39 -27.19
CA GLY A 91 -20.53 15.80 -27.32
C GLY A 91 -20.71 16.24 -28.78
N ALA A 92 -21.20 17.47 -28.97
CA ALA A 92 -21.28 18.12 -30.30
C ALA A 92 -19.91 18.62 -30.81
N ALA A 93 -18.94 18.77 -29.91
CA ALA A 93 -17.55 19.12 -30.18
C ALA A 93 -16.64 17.88 -30.10
N ALA A 94 -15.37 18.05 -30.49
CA ALA A 94 -14.33 17.04 -30.29
C ALA A 94 -14.28 16.58 -28.82
N SER A 95 -13.91 15.32 -28.59
CA SER A 95 -13.82 14.74 -27.23
C SER A 95 -13.00 15.63 -26.30
N GLU A 96 -13.57 16.01 -25.16
CA GLU A 96 -12.87 16.77 -24.12
C GLU A 96 -11.95 15.82 -23.33
N ALA A 97 -10.73 16.26 -23.03
CA ALA A 97 -9.77 15.51 -22.26
C ALA A 97 -9.25 16.34 -21.08
N ALA A 98 -9.13 15.68 -19.92
CA ALA A 98 -8.54 16.24 -18.72
C ALA A 98 -7.47 15.27 -18.19
N GLN A 99 -6.49 15.81 -17.47
CA GLN A 99 -5.42 15.00 -16.88
C GLN A 99 -5.07 15.45 -15.47
N VAL A 100 -4.58 14.49 -14.68
CA VAL A 100 -4.01 14.71 -13.35
C VAL A 100 -2.85 13.75 -13.15
N THR A 101 -1.89 14.14 -12.33
CA THR A 101 -0.74 13.30 -11.99
C THR A 101 -0.73 13.05 -10.50
N PHE A 102 -0.55 11.78 -10.12
CA PHE A 102 -0.30 11.38 -8.74
C PHE A 102 1.19 11.21 -8.53
N ASP A 103 1.74 11.83 -7.49
CA ASP A 103 3.16 11.68 -7.16
C ASP A 103 3.50 10.22 -6.90
N TYR A 104 2.64 9.53 -6.14
CA TYR A 104 2.77 8.12 -5.85
C TYR A 104 1.42 7.41 -5.73
N VAL A 105 1.40 6.15 -6.16
CA VAL A 105 0.29 5.21 -5.93
C VAL A 105 0.87 3.90 -5.40
N PRO A 106 0.81 3.67 -4.07
CA PRO A 106 1.42 2.48 -3.46
C PRO A 106 0.79 1.18 -3.96
N GLY A 107 1.59 0.12 -3.97
CA GLY A 107 1.09 -1.23 -4.28
C GLY A 107 -0.02 -1.67 -3.33
N LYS A 108 -1.03 -2.35 -3.86
CA LYS A 108 -2.22 -2.82 -3.14
C LYS A 108 -2.96 -1.71 -2.39
N SER A 109 -2.89 -0.48 -2.91
CA SER A 109 -3.47 0.71 -2.29
C SER A 109 -4.15 1.62 -3.31
N SER A 110 -4.80 2.67 -2.81
CA SER A 110 -5.46 3.67 -3.66
C SER A 110 -4.95 5.10 -3.44
N ALA A 111 -5.10 5.91 -4.48
CA ALA A 111 -4.99 7.36 -4.44
C ALA A 111 -6.28 7.99 -4.96
N ARG A 112 -6.66 9.16 -4.43
CA ARG A 112 -7.88 9.87 -4.82
C ARG A 112 -7.54 11.19 -5.48
N GLY A 113 -8.21 11.45 -6.59
CA GLY A 113 -8.02 12.67 -7.37
C GLY A 113 -9.32 13.12 -8.03
N ALA A 114 -9.23 14.20 -8.77
CA ALA A 114 -10.34 14.72 -9.52
C ALA A 114 -9.88 15.20 -10.89
N LEU A 115 -10.76 15.02 -11.88
CA LEU A 115 -10.65 15.65 -13.19
C LEU A 115 -11.68 16.77 -13.26
N LEU A 116 -11.31 17.87 -13.91
CA LEU A 116 -12.18 19.01 -14.15
C LEU A 116 -12.51 19.05 -15.65
N PHE A 117 -13.79 19.03 -15.96
CA PHE A 117 -14.32 19.14 -17.33
C PHE A 117 -15.13 20.44 -17.46
N ALA A 118 -15.12 21.05 -18.63
CA ALA A 118 -15.95 22.20 -18.95
C ALA A 118 -17.38 21.77 -19.32
N GLU A 119 -17.54 20.65 -20.02
CA GLU A 119 -18.85 20.12 -20.40
C GLU A 119 -19.44 19.21 -19.32
N ASP A 120 -20.78 19.16 -19.25
CA ASP A 120 -21.49 18.29 -18.31
C ASP A 120 -21.21 16.81 -18.66
N PRO A 121 -20.62 16.03 -17.73
CA PRO A 121 -20.31 14.64 -17.98
C PRO A 121 -21.48 13.69 -17.64
N VAL A 122 -22.57 14.20 -17.05
CA VAL A 122 -23.73 13.37 -16.66
C VAL A 122 -24.41 12.77 -17.90
N GLY A 123 -24.56 11.45 -17.91
CA GLY A 123 -25.18 10.71 -19.02
C GLY A 123 -24.27 10.49 -20.23
N ARG A 124 -22.99 10.84 -20.14
CA ARG A 124 -21.98 10.61 -21.19
C ARG A 124 -21.01 9.49 -20.81
N ASP A 125 -20.33 8.94 -21.82
CA ASP A 125 -19.26 7.96 -21.60
C ASP A 125 -17.97 8.68 -21.17
N ILE A 126 -17.54 8.44 -19.93
CA ILE A 126 -16.30 8.96 -19.35
C ILE A 126 -15.31 7.81 -19.23
N ARG A 127 -14.18 7.92 -19.90
CA ARG A 127 -13.10 6.93 -19.80
C ARG A 127 -11.93 7.51 -19.04
N ILE A 128 -11.73 7.04 -17.80
CA ILE A 128 -10.58 7.38 -16.97
C ILE A 128 -9.61 6.20 -17.02
N ARG A 129 -8.33 6.47 -17.30
CA ARG A 129 -7.27 5.45 -17.22
C ARG A 129 -5.91 6.08 -16.92
N ALA A 130 -5.06 5.34 -16.24
CA ALA A 130 -3.64 5.65 -16.19
C ALA A 130 -3.05 5.48 -17.59
N VAL A 131 -2.23 6.44 -18.02
CA VAL A 131 -1.59 6.46 -19.35
C VAL A 131 -0.07 6.33 -19.28
N GLY A 132 0.52 6.58 -18.11
CA GLY A 132 1.94 6.44 -17.87
C GLY A 132 2.26 6.47 -16.37
N TYR A 133 3.43 5.94 -16.02
CA TYR A 133 4.02 5.99 -14.68
C TYR A 133 5.54 5.79 -14.79
N THR A 134 6.25 6.11 -13.72
CA THR A 134 7.67 5.76 -13.56
C THR A 134 7.85 4.81 -12.37
N GLU A 135 8.93 4.03 -12.40
CA GLU A 135 9.40 3.33 -11.20
C GLU A 135 9.96 4.37 -10.21
N PRO A 136 9.71 4.20 -8.89
CA PRO A 136 10.10 5.16 -7.85
C PRO A 136 11.61 5.19 -7.56
#